data_AF-A0AAW3DK40-F1
#
_entry.id   AF-A0AAW3DK40-F1
#
_cell.length_a   1.000
_cell.length_b   1.000
_cell.length_c   1.000
_cell.angle_alpha   90.00
_cell.angle_beta   90.00
_cell.angle_gamma   90.00
#
_symmetry.space_group_name_H-M   'P 1'
#
loop_
_entity.id
_entity.type
_entity.pdbx_description
1 polymer ?
#
loop_
_entity_poly.entity_id
_entity_poly.type
_entity_poly.pdbx_seq_one_letter_code
_entity_poly.pdbx_strand_id
1 'polypeptide(L)'
;SAVDGRSGTKVAIKKLYRPFQSELFAKRAYRELRLLKHMKHENVIGILDVFTPDVTLEKFNDFYFVMPFMGTDLSKIMKHEKLTEDRIQFLVYQMLKGLKYIHSSGIIHRDLKPGNLAVNEDCELKILDFGLARHTDSEMTGYVVTRWYRAPEVILNWMHYTQTVDIWSVGCIMAEMITGRPLFKGNDRILQ
;
A
#
# COMPACT_ATOMS: atom_id res chain seq x y z
N SER A 1 16.97 -3.48 -3.30
CA SER A 1 17.32 -2.05 -3.41
C SER A 1 18.40 -1.89 -4.47
N ALA A 2 18.59 -0.68 -4.98
CA ALA A 2 19.69 -0.28 -5.85
C ALA A 2 20.25 1.08 -5.39
N VAL A 3 21.33 1.54 -6.00
CA VAL A 3 21.87 2.90 -5.82
C VAL A 3 21.73 3.64 -7.14
N ASP A 4 21.15 4.82 -7.13
CA ASP A 4 21.11 5.68 -8.31
C ASP A 4 22.50 6.28 -8.53
N GLY A 5 23.16 5.91 -9.63
CA GLY A 5 24.50 6.38 -9.95
C GLY A 5 24.60 7.89 -10.23
N ARG A 6 23.48 8.59 -10.46
CA ARG A 6 23.47 10.04 -10.69
C ARG A 6 23.50 10.83 -9.39
N SER A 7 22.74 10.37 -8.39
CA SER A 7 22.55 11.06 -7.11
C SER A 7 23.30 10.42 -5.95
N GLY A 8 23.77 9.18 -6.09
CA GLY A 8 24.32 8.37 -5.01
C GLY A 8 23.26 7.87 -4.02
N THR A 9 21.98 8.16 -4.23
CA THR A 9 20.92 7.83 -3.28
C THR A 9 20.45 6.38 -3.44
N LYS A 10 20.04 5.76 -2.33
CA LYS A 10 19.49 4.40 -2.33
C LYS A 10 18.04 4.44 -2.79
N VAL A 11 17.70 3.54 -3.72
CA VAL A 11 16.35 3.45 -4.32
C VAL A 11 15.78 2.05 -4.21
N ALA A 12 14.45 1.96 -4.25
CA ALA A 12 13.71 0.73 -4.40
C ALA A 12 13.23 0.60 -5.86
N ILE A 13 13.52 -0.53 -6.50
CA ILE A 13 13.05 -0.82 -7.85
C ILE A 13 12.01 -1.94 -7.75
N LYS A 14 10.76 -1.65 -8.12
CA LYS A 14 9.66 -2.62 -8.18
C LYS A 14 9.41 -2.99 -9.63
N LYS A 15 9.70 -4.24 -10.00
CA LYS A 15 9.25 -4.82 -11.26
C LYS A 15 7.77 -5.18 -11.14
N LEU A 16 6.93 -4.73 -12.07
CA LEU A 16 5.60 -5.30 -12.21
C LEU A 16 5.69 -6.57 -13.04
N TYR A 17 5.34 -7.71 -12.44
CA TYR A 17 5.38 -9.02 -13.10
C TYR A 17 4.12 -9.23 -13.94
N ARG A 18 4.28 -9.44 -15.25
CA ARG A 18 3.19 -9.76 -16.18
C ARG A 18 1.97 -8.84 -16.02
N PRO A 19 2.16 -7.50 -16.04
CA PRO A 19 1.08 -6.54 -15.81
C PRO A 19 -0.06 -6.67 -16.83
N PHE A 20 0.18 -7.28 -18.00
CA PHE A 20 -0.80 -7.41 -19.08
C PHE A 20 -1.40 -8.82 -19.23
N GLN A 21 -1.18 -9.74 -18.27
CA GLN A 21 -1.68 -11.11 -18.38
C GLN A 21 -3.21 -11.24 -18.39
N SER A 22 -3.92 -10.23 -17.87
CA SER A 22 -5.37 -10.11 -17.99
C SER A 22 -5.80 -8.66 -17.84
N GLU A 23 -7.02 -8.36 -18.28
CA GLU A 23 -7.60 -7.02 -18.17
C GLU A 23 -7.59 -6.49 -16.71
N LEU A 24 -7.82 -7.38 -15.73
CA LEU A 24 -7.76 -7.03 -14.32
C LEU A 24 -6.35 -6.58 -13.90
N PHE A 25 -5.32 -7.32 -14.30
CA PHE A 25 -3.93 -6.96 -13.98
C PHE A 25 -3.52 -5.67 -14.70
N ALA A 26 -3.91 -5.50 -15.96
CA ALA A 26 -3.60 -4.31 -16.75
C ALA A 26 -4.23 -3.06 -16.12
N LYS A 27 -5.51 -3.15 -15.72
CA LYS A 27 -6.20 -2.06 -14.99
C LYS A 27 -5.53 -1.72 -13.67
N ARG A 28 -5.07 -2.72 -12.90
CA ARG A 28 -4.35 -2.49 -11.64
C ARG A 28 -3.01 -1.80 -11.88
N ALA A 29 -2.22 -2.29 -12.83
CA ALA A 29 -0.91 -1.74 -13.18
C ALA A 29 -1.01 -0.28 -13.67
N TYR A 30 -1.95 -0.01 -14.58
CA TYR A 30 -2.20 1.35 -15.08
C TYR A 30 -2.66 2.30 -13.96
N ARG A 31 -3.55 1.83 -13.08
CA ARG A 31 -4.04 2.63 -11.97
C ARG A 31 -2.92 2.95 -10.97
N GLU A 32 -2.12 1.95 -10.62
CA GLU A 32 -0.98 2.14 -9.73
C GLU A 32 -0.01 3.18 -10.30
N LEU A 33 0.38 3.05 -11.57
CA LEU A 33 1.21 4.04 -12.27
C LEU A 33 0.60 5.44 -12.24
N ARG A 34 -0.71 5.55 -12.55
CA ARG A 34 -1.39 6.85 -12.56
C ARG A 34 -1.43 7.48 -11.17
N LEU A 35 -1.81 6.73 -10.14
CA LEU A 35 -1.91 7.26 -8.79
C LEU A 35 -0.53 7.70 -8.29
N LEU A 36 0.47 6.83 -8.40
CA LEU A 36 1.83 7.13 -7.94
C LEU A 36 2.47 8.33 -8.64
N LYS A 37 2.10 8.62 -9.90
CA LYS A 37 2.53 9.84 -10.61
C LYS A 37 1.93 11.14 -10.06
N HIS A 38 0.75 11.07 -9.43
CA HIS A 38 0.03 12.26 -8.94
C HIS A 38 0.17 12.46 -7.43
N MET A 39 0.48 11.41 -6.67
CA MET A 39 0.66 11.50 -5.22
C MET A 39 1.92 12.29 -4.87
N LYS A 40 1.74 13.37 -4.11
CA LYS A 40 2.82 14.23 -3.59
C LYS A 40 2.56 14.53 -2.12
N HIS A 41 3.01 13.63 -1.26
CA HIS A 41 2.88 13.77 0.19
C HIS A 41 4.00 13.02 0.90
N GLU A 42 4.50 13.53 2.03
CA GLU A 42 5.64 12.95 2.74
C GLU A 42 5.35 11.52 3.25
N ASN A 43 4.10 11.22 3.64
CA ASN A 43 3.70 9.90 4.12
C ASN A 43 3.02 9.01 3.06
N VAL A 44 3.15 9.36 1.78
CA VAL A 44 2.67 8.54 0.66
C VAL A 44 3.83 8.28 -0.30
N ILE A 45 4.00 7.04 -0.75
CA ILE A 45 5.07 6.75 -1.70
C ILE A 45 4.77 7.42 -3.04
N GLY A 46 5.77 8.14 -3.55
CA GLY A 46 5.79 8.66 -4.91
C GLY A 46 6.75 7.84 -5.79
N ILE A 47 6.67 8.08 -7.09
CA ILE A 47 7.64 7.55 -8.05
C ILE A 47 8.73 8.59 -8.32
N LEU A 48 9.98 8.14 -8.34
CA LEU A 48 11.13 8.90 -8.84
C LEU A 48 11.29 8.76 -10.35
N ASP A 49 11.12 7.53 -10.87
CA ASP A 49 11.24 7.23 -12.30
C ASP A 49 10.42 5.99 -12.69
N VAL A 50 10.07 5.88 -13.98
CA VAL A 50 9.41 4.71 -14.58
C VAL A 50 10.10 4.36 -15.88
N PHE A 51 10.51 3.10 -16.03
CA PHE A 51 11.15 2.64 -17.25
C PHE A 51 10.69 1.25 -17.68
N THR A 52 10.90 0.95 -18.95
CA THR A 52 10.81 -0.39 -19.53
C THR A 52 12.04 -0.60 -20.42
N PRO A 53 12.63 -1.81 -20.46
CA PRO A 53 13.67 -2.13 -21.43
C PRO A 53 13.10 -2.28 -22.85
N ASP A 54 11.78 -2.41 -23.00
CA ASP A 54 11.13 -2.66 -24.27
C ASP A 54 11.02 -1.36 -25.10
N VAL A 55 11.58 -1.37 -26.31
CA VAL A 55 11.71 -0.17 -27.16
C VAL A 55 10.50 0.10 -28.06
N THR A 56 9.63 -0.90 -28.28
CA THR A 56 8.41 -0.76 -29.08
C THR A 56 7.19 -1.23 -28.32
N LEU A 57 6.01 -0.72 -28.70
CA LEU A 57 4.75 -1.10 -28.09
C LEU A 57 4.42 -2.58 -28.33
N GLU A 58 4.78 -3.15 -29.49
CA GLU A 58 4.50 -4.57 -29.76
C GLU A 58 5.30 -5.51 -28.83
N LYS A 59 6.44 -5.05 -28.32
CA LYS A 59 7.31 -5.81 -27.42
C LYS A 59 7.12 -5.46 -25.95
N PHE A 60 6.24 -4.51 -25.64
CA PHE A 60 6.05 -4.01 -24.29
C PHE A 60 5.40 -5.06 -23.38
N ASN A 61 6.17 -5.62 -22.46
CA ASN A 61 5.73 -6.71 -21.59
C ASN A 61 5.76 -6.34 -20.11
N ASP A 62 6.82 -5.65 -19.68
CA ASP A 62 7.03 -5.30 -18.28
C ASP A 62 7.48 -3.84 -18.14
N PHE A 63 7.23 -3.25 -16.98
CA PHE A 63 7.80 -1.96 -16.60
C PHE A 63 8.13 -1.94 -15.11
N TYR A 64 8.96 -0.97 -14.74
CA TYR A 64 9.60 -0.86 -13.44
C TYR A 64 9.30 0.50 -12.83
N PHE A 65 9.00 0.52 -11.54
CA PHE A 65 8.95 1.73 -10.73
C PHE A 65 10.26 1.90 -9.99
N VAL A 66 10.81 3.11 -10.03
CA VAL A 66 11.88 3.56 -9.14
C VAL A 66 11.24 4.44 -8.07
N MET A 67 11.46 4.09 -6.81
CA MET A 67 10.86 4.75 -5.64
C MET A 67 11.94 5.04 -4.59
N PRO A 68 11.70 5.98 -3.66
CA PRO A 68 12.58 6.16 -2.51
C PRO A 68 12.75 4.85 -1.74
N PHE A 69 13.99 4.52 -1.35
CA PHE A 69 14.23 3.37 -0.49
C PHE A 69 13.89 3.71 0.97
N MET A 70 13.00 2.94 1.56
CA MET A 70 12.51 3.17 2.92
C MET A 70 13.02 2.16 3.94
N GLY A 71 14.09 1.39 3.67
CA GLY A 71 14.59 0.42 4.65
C GLY A 71 13.78 -0.89 4.68
N THR A 72 12.67 -0.90 5.39
CA THR A 72 11.85 -2.10 5.65
C THR A 72 10.35 -1.78 5.66
N ASP A 73 9.52 -2.78 5.95
CA ASP A 73 8.09 -2.65 6.17
C ASP A 73 7.72 -2.91 7.63
N LEU A 74 6.61 -2.32 8.08
CA LEU A 74 6.14 -2.40 9.46
C LEU A 74 5.87 -3.86 9.90
N SER A 75 5.48 -4.74 8.97
CA SER A 75 5.29 -6.17 9.30
C SER A 75 6.59 -6.82 9.78
N LYS A 76 7.72 -6.51 9.14
CA LYS A 76 9.03 -7.02 9.57
C LYS A 76 9.46 -6.40 10.89
N ILE A 77 9.25 -5.11 11.09
CA ILE A 77 9.61 -4.44 12.36
C ILE A 77 8.90 -5.10 13.54
N MET A 78 7.57 -5.26 13.45
CA MET A 78 6.78 -5.87 14.53
C MET A 78 7.10 -7.34 14.79
N LYS A 79 7.74 -8.05 13.84
CA LYS A 79 8.21 -9.43 14.05
C LYS A 79 9.52 -9.51 14.82
N HIS A 80 10.37 -8.48 14.71
CA HIS A 80 11.71 -8.48 15.29
C HIS A 80 11.78 -7.76 16.63
N GLU A 81 10.93 -6.76 16.87
CA GLU A 81 10.94 -5.96 18.09
C GLU A 81 9.54 -5.54 18.54
N LYS A 82 9.40 -5.28 19.84
CA LYS A 82 8.23 -4.60 20.40
C LYS A 82 8.40 -3.09 20.25
N LEU A 83 7.37 -2.42 19.76
CA LEU A 83 7.37 -0.97 19.60
C LEU A 83 7.04 -0.28 20.94
N THR A 84 7.70 0.84 21.21
CA THR A 84 7.38 1.72 22.34
C THR A 84 6.15 2.56 22.04
N GLU A 85 5.48 3.07 23.07
CA GLU A 85 4.28 3.91 22.93
C GLU A 85 4.54 5.13 22.03
N ASP A 86 5.66 5.83 22.22
CA ASP A 86 6.06 6.98 21.38
C ASP A 86 6.22 6.60 19.89
N ARG A 87 6.84 5.45 19.61
CA ARG A 87 7.01 4.96 18.23
C ARG A 87 5.65 4.59 17.62
N ILE A 88 4.78 3.96 18.39
CA ILE A 88 3.41 3.63 17.95
C ILE A 88 2.66 4.92 17.63
N GLN A 89 2.66 5.90 18.52
CA GLN A 89 2.00 7.19 18.33
C GLN A 89 2.50 7.87 17.05
N PHE A 90 3.82 7.93 16.86
CA PHE A 90 4.42 8.59 15.70
C PHE A 90 4.10 7.88 14.38
N LEU A 91 4.13 6.55 14.35
CA LEU A 91 3.76 5.77 13.17
C LEU A 91 2.27 5.92 12.84
N VAL A 92 1.38 5.87 13.85
CA VAL A 92 -0.08 6.09 13.66
C VAL A 92 -0.37 7.49 13.14
N TYR A 93 0.28 8.50 13.71
CA TYR A 93 0.16 9.88 13.24
C TYR A 93 0.50 10.00 11.75
N GLN A 94 1.64 9.44 11.33
CA GLN A 94 2.07 9.48 9.93
C GLN A 94 1.13 8.70 9.00
N MET A 95 0.61 7.55 9.43
CA MET A 95 -0.41 6.79 8.68
C MET A 95 -1.67 7.64 8.45
N LEU A 96 -2.19 8.27 9.50
CA LEU A 96 -3.39 9.10 9.41
C LEU A 96 -3.17 10.38 8.58
N LYS A 97 -1.98 10.99 8.68
CA LYS A 97 -1.60 12.14 7.88
C LYS A 97 -1.54 11.79 6.39
N GLY A 98 -0.94 10.65 6.03
CA GLY A 98 -0.93 10.13 4.66
C GLY A 98 -2.33 9.78 4.15
N LEU A 99 -3.15 9.13 4.99
CA LEU A 99 -4.53 8.79 4.64
C LEU A 99 -5.40 10.02 4.41
N LYS A 100 -5.28 11.06 5.25
CA LYS A 100 -5.99 12.33 5.05
C LYS A 100 -5.76 12.88 3.64
N TYR A 101 -4.51 12.83 3.15
CA TYR A 101 -4.16 13.28 1.79
C TYR A 101 -4.76 12.37 0.69
N ILE A 102 -4.72 11.06 0.89
CA ILE A 102 -5.32 10.09 -0.06
C ILE A 102 -6.83 10.31 -0.15
N HIS A 103 -7.50 10.43 1.00
CA HIS A 103 -8.95 10.62 1.12
C HIS A 103 -9.39 11.99 0.59
N SER A 104 -8.62 13.06 0.81
CA SER A 104 -8.92 14.38 0.23
C SER A 104 -8.83 14.41 -1.30
N SER A 105 -8.17 13.41 -1.90
CA SER A 105 -8.10 13.21 -3.35
C SER A 105 -9.22 12.29 -3.89
N GLY A 106 -10.19 11.93 -3.04
CA GLY A 106 -11.32 11.05 -3.40
C GLY A 106 -10.90 9.61 -3.68
N ILE A 107 -9.79 9.15 -3.07
CA ILE A 107 -9.23 7.82 -3.27
C ILE A 107 -9.39 7.01 -1.97
N ILE A 108 -9.75 5.73 -2.12
CA ILE A 108 -9.77 4.74 -1.04
C ILE A 108 -8.60 3.78 -1.29
N HIS A 109 -7.78 3.53 -0.26
CA HIS A 109 -6.59 2.68 -0.38
C HIS A 109 -6.95 1.19 -0.49
N ARG A 110 -7.86 0.71 0.36
CA ARG A 110 -8.47 -0.64 0.38
C ARG A 110 -7.58 -1.83 0.72
N ASP A 111 -6.25 -1.66 0.76
CA ASP A 111 -5.33 -2.74 1.14
C ASP A 111 -4.30 -2.28 2.18
N LEU A 112 -4.73 -1.47 3.15
CA LEU A 112 -3.86 -1.11 4.27
C LEU A 112 -3.59 -2.34 5.14
N LYS A 113 -2.31 -2.62 5.33
CA LYS A 113 -1.76 -3.69 6.16
C LYS A 113 -0.30 -3.35 6.49
N PRO A 114 0.31 -3.96 7.52
CA PRO A 114 1.69 -3.64 7.92
C PRO A 114 2.72 -3.82 6.80
N GLY A 115 2.52 -4.78 5.88
CA GLY A 115 3.40 -4.98 4.73
C GLY A 115 3.33 -3.88 3.66
N ASN A 116 2.29 -3.04 3.69
CA ASN A 116 2.12 -1.89 2.79
C ASN A 116 2.48 -0.56 3.47
N LEU A 117 3.18 -0.61 4.60
CA LEU A 117 3.67 0.53 5.34
C LEU A 117 5.19 0.44 5.44
N ALA A 118 5.87 1.22 4.61
CA ALA A 118 7.32 1.27 4.61
C ALA A 118 7.83 2.22 5.70
N VAL A 119 8.89 1.84 6.39
CA VAL A 119 9.46 2.60 7.52
C VAL A 119 10.99 2.57 7.47
N ASN A 120 11.61 3.75 7.47
CA ASN A 120 13.07 3.91 7.45
C ASN A 120 13.69 3.97 8.86
N GLU A 121 15.01 4.18 8.92
CA GLU A 121 15.79 4.20 10.16
C GLU A 121 15.40 5.36 11.09
N ASP A 122 14.91 6.47 10.53
CA ASP A 122 14.43 7.65 11.26
C ASP A 122 12.96 7.52 11.71
N CYS A 123 12.37 6.33 11.59
CA CYS A 123 10.95 6.06 11.84
C CYS A 123 9.98 6.87 10.96
N GLU A 124 10.42 7.33 9.79
CA GLU A 124 9.54 7.96 8.80
C GLU A 124 8.75 6.89 8.04
N LEU A 125 7.44 7.12 7.88
CA LEU A 125 6.52 6.17 7.27
C LEU A 125 6.03 6.66 5.91
N LYS A 126 5.98 5.76 4.92
CA LYS A 126 5.28 5.95 3.65
C LYS A 126 4.30 4.82 3.36
N ILE A 127 3.07 5.18 3.02
CA ILE A 127 2.03 4.26 2.54
C ILE A 127 2.40 3.77 1.14
N LEU A 128 2.33 2.45 0.92
CA LEU A 128 2.67 1.76 -0.32
C LEU A 128 1.45 1.09 -0.99
N ASP A 129 1.64 0.66 -2.23
CA ASP A 129 0.78 -0.29 -2.97
C ASP A 129 -0.66 0.17 -3.23
N PHE A 130 -0.79 1.03 -4.24
CA PHE A 130 -2.06 1.54 -4.75
C PHE A 130 -2.70 0.63 -5.81
N GLY A 131 -2.21 -0.62 -5.99
CA GLY A 131 -2.73 -1.54 -7.01
C GLY A 131 -4.22 -1.89 -6.82
N LEU A 132 -4.73 -1.79 -5.58
CA LEU A 132 -6.14 -2.01 -5.24
C LEU A 132 -6.92 -0.73 -4.96
N ALA A 133 -6.25 0.43 -4.90
CA ALA A 133 -6.88 1.71 -4.63
C ALA A 133 -7.90 2.06 -5.73
N ARG A 134 -8.95 2.82 -5.39
CA ARG A 134 -9.99 3.27 -6.34
C ARG A 134 -10.62 4.59 -5.91
N HIS A 135 -11.27 5.27 -6.85
CA HIS A 135 -12.18 6.36 -6.52
C HIS A 135 -13.42 5.85 -5.78
N THR A 136 -13.99 6.71 -4.94
CA THR A 136 -15.16 6.43 -4.10
C THR A 136 -16.37 5.91 -4.88
N ASP A 137 -16.51 6.28 -6.15
CA ASP A 137 -17.74 6.07 -6.93
C ASP A 137 -17.71 4.82 -7.82
N SER A 138 -16.67 3.97 -7.72
CA SER A 138 -16.53 2.78 -8.57
C SER A 138 -17.15 1.53 -7.96
N GLU A 139 -17.74 0.64 -8.78
CA GLU A 139 -18.17 -0.68 -8.30
C GLU A 139 -17.01 -1.45 -7.64
N MET A 140 -17.28 -1.96 -6.45
CA MET A 140 -16.28 -2.46 -5.53
C MET A 140 -16.17 -3.98 -5.59
N THR A 141 -15.09 -4.50 -6.17
CA THR A 141 -14.88 -5.96 -6.27
C THR A 141 -14.40 -6.54 -4.93
N GLY A 142 -15.04 -7.59 -4.42
CA GLY A 142 -14.49 -8.48 -3.39
C GLY A 142 -13.28 -9.26 -3.93
N TYR A 143 -12.18 -9.34 -3.18
CA TYR A 143 -10.96 -10.05 -3.61
C TYR A 143 -10.36 -10.92 -2.51
N VAL A 144 -9.74 -12.04 -2.85
CA VAL A 144 -9.34 -13.13 -1.94
C VAL A 144 -7.87 -13.00 -1.54
N VAL A 145 -7.57 -12.25 -0.48
CA VAL A 145 -6.24 -12.21 0.19
C VAL A 145 -6.46 -12.00 1.70
N THR A 146 -5.40 -12.05 2.51
CA THR A 146 -5.35 -11.82 3.97
C THR A 146 -6.39 -10.78 4.41
N ARG A 147 -7.37 -11.23 5.21
CA ARG A 147 -8.55 -10.44 5.59
C ARG A 147 -8.39 -9.68 6.92
N TRP A 148 -7.29 -9.86 7.65
CA TRP A 148 -7.16 -9.44 9.05
C TRP A 148 -7.31 -7.92 9.28
N TYR A 149 -7.04 -7.12 8.26
CA TYR A 149 -7.13 -5.65 8.32
C TYR A 149 -8.34 -5.10 7.57
N ARG A 150 -9.23 -5.95 7.06
CA ARG A 150 -10.38 -5.50 6.27
C ARG A 150 -11.57 -5.21 7.16
N ALA A 151 -12.26 -4.13 6.83
CA ALA A 151 -13.52 -3.77 7.47
C ALA A 151 -14.60 -4.84 7.19
N PRO A 152 -15.52 -5.09 8.13
CA PRO A 152 -16.56 -6.12 7.99
C PRO A 152 -17.44 -5.89 6.75
N GLU A 153 -17.77 -4.66 6.41
CA GLU A 153 -18.56 -4.30 5.22
C GLU A 153 -17.84 -4.68 3.90
N VAL A 154 -16.50 -4.64 3.88
CA VAL A 154 -15.70 -5.10 2.74
C VAL A 154 -15.68 -6.62 2.67
N ILE A 155 -15.66 -7.30 3.82
CA ILE A 155 -15.67 -8.76 3.92
C ILE A 155 -17.03 -9.32 3.49
N LEU A 156 -18.12 -8.68 3.88
CA LEU A 156 -19.50 -9.06 3.56
C LEU A 156 -19.95 -8.62 2.15
N ASN A 157 -19.02 -8.11 1.33
CA ASN A 157 -19.22 -7.68 -0.05
C ASN A 157 -20.38 -6.68 -0.21
N TRP A 158 -20.55 -5.78 0.77
CA TRP A 158 -21.47 -4.66 0.61
C TRP A 158 -20.92 -3.77 -0.51
N MET A 159 -21.71 -3.54 -1.56
CA MET A 159 -21.24 -2.83 -2.76
C MET A 159 -20.95 -1.35 -2.52
N HIS A 160 -21.50 -0.78 -1.44
CA HIS A 160 -21.33 0.60 -1.04
C HIS A 160 -20.58 0.67 0.30
N TYR A 161 -19.26 0.84 0.23
CA TYR A 161 -18.44 1.22 1.37
C TYR A 161 -17.64 2.47 1.06
N THR A 162 -17.24 3.19 2.11
CA THR A 162 -16.60 4.50 1.99
C THR A 162 -15.11 4.43 2.36
N GLN A 163 -14.44 5.57 2.36
CA GLN A 163 -13.06 5.73 2.84
C GLN A 163 -12.84 5.28 4.31
N THR A 164 -13.91 5.10 5.09
CA THR A 164 -13.87 4.60 6.48
C THR A 164 -13.26 3.19 6.61
N VAL A 165 -13.27 2.40 5.53
CA VAL A 165 -12.66 1.06 5.54
C VAL A 165 -11.15 1.12 5.79
N ASP A 166 -10.48 2.19 5.36
CA ASP A 166 -9.05 2.39 5.61
C ASP A 166 -8.81 2.74 7.09
N ILE A 167 -9.75 3.43 7.74
CA ILE A 167 -9.69 3.75 9.17
C ILE A 167 -9.81 2.48 10.03
N TRP A 168 -10.68 1.54 9.62
CA TRP A 168 -10.74 0.22 10.24
C TRP A 168 -9.38 -0.49 10.15
N SER A 169 -8.75 -0.49 8.97
CA SER A 169 -7.42 -1.08 8.79
C SER A 169 -6.39 -0.43 9.72
N VAL A 170 -6.38 0.90 9.87
CA VAL A 170 -5.50 1.60 10.82
C VAL A 170 -5.75 1.14 12.25
N GLY A 171 -7.01 0.99 12.67
CA GLY A 171 -7.35 0.46 14.00
C GLY A 171 -6.78 -0.93 14.27
N CYS A 172 -6.92 -1.85 13.30
CA CYS A 172 -6.32 -3.18 13.39
C CYS A 172 -4.79 -3.13 13.49
N ILE A 173 -4.14 -2.28 12.68
CA ILE A 173 -2.67 -2.13 12.67
C ILE A 173 -2.18 -1.54 14.00
N MET A 174 -2.85 -0.51 14.52
CA MET A 174 -2.55 0.09 15.82
C MET A 174 -2.67 -0.92 16.96
N ALA A 175 -3.75 -1.71 16.98
CA ALA A 175 -3.93 -2.75 17.99
C ALA A 175 -2.85 -3.84 17.90
N GLU A 176 -2.44 -4.23 16.69
CA GLU A 176 -1.34 -5.18 16.49
C GLU A 176 0.01 -4.62 16.95
N MET A 177 0.30 -3.34 16.69
CA MET A 177 1.50 -2.69 17.20
C MET A 177 1.56 -2.68 18.73
N ILE A 178 0.43 -2.46 19.41
CA ILE A 178 0.35 -2.45 20.88
C ILE A 178 0.47 -3.86 21.47
N THR A 179 -0.22 -4.83 20.87
CA THR A 179 -0.37 -6.17 21.47
C THR A 179 0.65 -7.19 20.96
N GLY A 180 1.36 -6.88 19.87
CA GLY A 180 2.28 -7.79 19.19
C GLY A 180 1.58 -8.94 18.45
N ARG A 181 0.25 -8.91 18.30
CA ARG A 181 -0.53 -9.96 17.62
C ARG A 181 -1.66 -9.36 16.77
N PRO A 182 -1.99 -9.97 15.61
CA PRO A 182 -3.10 -9.51 14.79
C PRO A 182 -4.42 -9.46 15.58
N LEU A 183 -5.14 -8.33 15.52
CA LEU A 183 -6.38 -8.12 16.26
C LEU A 183 -7.47 -9.12 15.87
N PHE A 184 -7.70 -9.28 14.56
CA PHE A 184 -8.71 -10.19 14.00
C PHE A 184 -8.07 -11.22 13.08
N LYS A 185 -7.47 -12.25 13.67
CA LYS A 185 -6.89 -13.37 12.94
C LYS A 185 -7.96 -14.38 12.51
N GLY A 186 -8.77 -14.01 11.51
CA GLY A 186 -9.78 -14.91 10.95
C GLY A 186 -9.14 -16.16 10.34
N ASN A 187 -9.63 -17.34 10.73
CA ASN A 187 -9.16 -18.65 10.25
C ASN A 187 -9.87 -19.10 8.96
N ASP A 188 -11.03 -18.53 8.63
CA ASP A 188 -11.91 -19.03 7.57
C ASP A 188 -12.11 -18.07 6.40
N ARG A 189 -12.31 -18.66 5.21
CA ARG A 189 -12.93 -18.01 4.06
C ARG A 189 -14.43 -17.97 4.35
N ILE A 190 -15.05 -16.80 4.35
CA ILE A 190 -16.52 -16.75 4.20
C ILE A 190 -16.82 -17.46 2.87
N LEU A 191 -17.45 -18.62 2.97
CA LEU A 191 -18.14 -19.27 1.87
C LEU A 191 -19.38 -18.41 1.61
N GLN A 192 -19.32 -17.59 0.57
CA GLN A 192 -20.51 -17.11 -0.14
C GLN A 192 -20.47 -17.75 -1.52
#